data_AF-A0A841GL79-F1
#
_entry.id   AF-A0A841GL79-F1
#
_cell.length_a   1.000
_cell.length_b   1.000
_cell.length_c   1.000
_cell.angle_alpha   90.00
_cell.angle_beta   90.00
_cell.angle_gamma   90.00
#
_symmetry.space_group_name_H-M   'P 1'
#
loop_
_entity.id
_entity.type
_entity.pdbx_description
1 polymer ?
#
loop_
_entity_poly.entity_id
_entity_poly.type
_entity_poly.pdbx_seq_one_letter_code
_entity_poly.pdbx_strand_id
1 'polypeptide(L)'
;MAAQPKSFQPRPFRPAWWLPGAHAQTVMGRFVRPPHGVEYRRERVETPDGDFLDLDFATVAGAPPLADDAPLALIVHGLEGSARSAYVLETSRALREYGIRAVAMNFRGCSGEPNRALRFYHAGETGDLEFLLDLLASRYPDAPLLAVGFSLGANVLIKHLGERGERTRIRAAVAVSVPYDLGRGSDKLDRTFMGRVYVRHFVKQLRAKFDAKADRIGDRLDAERIRTARTFREFDDAATSRLHGFDGAEDYYSRSSSGPYLLHIRVPVLLVQAADDPFVDESSIPHADIAANPFLATAFTEHGGHVGFITGSPRRPWFWAEREAARFLGAQTGHTSA
;
A
#
# COMPACT_ATOMS: atom_id res chain seq x y z
N MET A 1 19.90 16.20 -8.50
CA MET A 1 20.10 15.76 -7.10
C MET A 1 18.75 15.70 -6.43
N ALA A 2 18.32 14.52 -5.97
CA ALA A 2 17.09 14.43 -5.19
C ALA A 2 17.27 15.20 -3.88
N ALA A 3 16.32 16.08 -3.56
CA ALA A 3 16.33 16.77 -2.28
C ALA A 3 16.16 15.73 -1.16
N GLN A 4 16.90 15.84 -0.06
CA GLN A 4 16.60 15.11 1.17
C GLN A 4 15.17 15.45 1.65
N PRO A 5 14.47 14.58 2.40
CA PRO A 5 13.22 14.90 3.06
C PRO A 5 13.42 16.14 3.92
N LYS A 6 13.04 17.29 3.37
CA LYS A 6 13.10 18.59 4.05
C LYS A 6 12.51 18.45 5.44
N SER A 7 13.31 18.51 6.49
CA SER A 7 12.98 18.73 7.92
C SER A 7 11.53 18.40 8.36
N PHE A 8 10.95 17.29 7.89
CA PHE A 8 9.52 17.07 8.03
C PHE A 8 9.29 16.54 9.43
N GLN A 9 8.62 17.34 10.24
CA GLN A 9 8.26 17.00 11.60
C GLN A 9 6.80 16.54 11.62
N PRO A 10 6.51 15.24 11.77
CA PRO A 10 5.13 14.75 11.85
C PRO A 10 4.38 15.40 13.02
N ARG A 11 3.08 15.65 12.85
CA ARG A 11 2.26 16.11 13.98
C ARG A 11 2.14 15.00 15.03
N PRO A 12 2.11 15.30 16.34
CA PRO A 12 1.91 14.25 17.34
C PRO A 12 0.61 13.47 17.11
N PHE A 13 0.70 12.14 17.16
CA PHE A 13 -0.47 11.27 17.13
C PHE A 13 -0.95 10.98 18.55
N ARG A 14 -2.27 11.06 18.77
CA ARG A 14 -2.92 10.57 19.99
C ARG A 14 -4.06 9.65 19.58
N PRO A 15 -4.05 8.36 19.94
CA PRO A 15 -5.10 7.44 19.53
C PRO A 15 -6.46 7.91 20.06
N ALA A 16 -7.50 7.75 19.24
CA ALA A 16 -8.88 7.96 19.65
C ALA A 16 -9.20 7.11 20.89
N TRP A 17 -9.52 7.76 22.01
CA TRP A 17 -9.78 7.10 23.31
C TRP A 17 -10.93 6.09 23.26
N TRP A 18 -11.86 6.25 22.31
CA TRP A 18 -13.01 5.38 22.08
C TRP A 18 -12.70 4.20 21.16
N LEU A 19 -11.45 4.09 20.69
CA LEU A 19 -10.90 2.97 19.93
C LEU A 19 -9.62 2.45 20.61
N PRO A 20 -9.71 1.90 21.83
CA PRO A 20 -8.55 1.47 22.57
C PRO A 20 -7.88 0.25 21.92
N GLY A 21 -6.56 0.32 21.78
CA GLY A 21 -5.71 -0.77 21.33
C GLY A 21 -5.65 -0.97 19.81
N ALA A 22 -4.62 -1.73 19.41
CA ALA A 22 -4.24 -2.01 18.05
C ALA A 22 -5.39 -2.51 17.15
N HIS A 23 -6.16 -3.48 17.64
CA HIS A 23 -7.22 -4.11 16.85
C HIS A 23 -8.42 -3.19 16.62
N ALA A 24 -8.82 -2.38 17.61
CA ALA A 24 -9.90 -1.42 17.46
C ALA A 24 -9.53 -0.35 16.41
N GLN A 25 -8.32 0.19 16.49
CA GLN A 25 -7.78 1.12 15.50
C GLN A 25 -7.77 0.51 14.08
N THR A 26 -7.29 -0.73 13.96
CA THR A 26 -7.19 -1.47 12.69
C THR A 26 -8.56 -1.71 12.07
N VAL A 27 -9.48 -2.31 12.83
CA VAL A 27 -10.80 -2.74 12.31
C VAL A 27 -11.71 -1.56 12.06
N MET A 28 -11.77 -0.60 12.99
CA MET A 28 -12.67 0.55 12.87
C MET A 28 -12.22 1.53 11.79
N GLY A 29 -10.96 1.47 11.38
CA GLY A 29 -10.46 2.21 10.22
C GLY A 29 -11.23 1.95 8.93
N ARG A 30 -11.83 0.77 8.76
CA ARG A 30 -12.69 0.45 7.62
C ARG A 30 -14.07 1.13 7.71
N PHE A 31 -14.60 1.30 8.91
CA PHE A 31 -16.01 1.68 9.13
C PHE A 31 -16.21 3.15 9.45
N VAL A 32 -15.22 3.80 10.07
CA VAL A 32 -15.33 5.19 10.54
C VAL A 32 -14.99 6.19 9.42
N ARG A 33 -14.18 5.78 8.45
CA ARG A 33 -13.81 6.61 7.30
C ARG A 33 -15.02 6.86 6.39
N PRO A 34 -15.26 8.11 5.94
CA PRO A 34 -16.40 8.41 5.09
C PRO A 34 -16.36 7.60 3.78
N PRO A 35 -17.44 6.88 3.41
CA PRO A 35 -17.47 6.08 2.18
C PRO A 35 -17.82 6.89 0.92
N HIS A 36 -18.18 8.18 1.05
CA HIS A 36 -18.69 9.02 -0.04
C HIS A 36 -17.90 10.32 -0.23
N GLY A 37 -18.13 11.02 -1.34
CA GLY A 37 -17.47 12.30 -1.65
C GLY A 37 -16.18 12.20 -2.47
N VAL A 38 -15.81 10.98 -2.88
CA VAL A 38 -14.82 10.74 -3.92
C VAL A 38 -15.49 9.92 -5.02
N GLU A 39 -15.45 10.45 -6.23
CA GLU A 39 -15.89 9.78 -7.44
C GLU A 39 -14.66 9.32 -8.22
N TYR A 40 -14.76 8.15 -8.86
CA TYR A 40 -13.67 7.61 -9.65
C TYR A 40 -14.07 7.52 -11.12
N ARG A 41 -13.21 8.07 -11.98
CA ARG A 41 -13.19 7.71 -13.39
C ARG A 41 -12.20 6.57 -13.58
N ARG A 42 -12.73 5.36 -13.82
CA ARG A 42 -11.91 4.19 -14.11
C ARG A 42 -11.33 4.27 -15.51
N GLU A 43 -10.06 3.92 -15.63
CA GLU A 43 -9.39 3.69 -16.89
C GLU A 43 -8.71 2.31 -16.86
N ARG A 44 -9.01 1.48 -17.86
CA ARG A 44 -8.34 0.21 -18.08
C ARG A 44 -7.12 0.41 -18.97
N VAL A 45 -5.98 -0.08 -18.51
CA VAL A 45 -4.71 -0.05 -19.21
C VAL A 45 -4.34 -1.48 -19.59
N GLU A 46 -4.15 -1.72 -20.89
CA GLU A 46 -3.64 -2.99 -21.40
C GLU A 46 -2.15 -3.13 -21.07
N THR A 47 -1.77 -4.28 -20.53
CA THR A 47 -0.40 -4.57 -20.10
C THR A 47 0.35 -5.38 -21.15
N PRO A 48 1.71 -5.29 -21.22
CA PRO A 48 2.50 -5.99 -22.23
C PRO A 48 2.34 -7.52 -22.24
N ASP A 49 1.91 -8.13 -21.13
CA ASP A 49 1.65 -9.57 -21.02
C ASP A 49 0.24 -9.98 -21.47
N GLY A 50 -0.48 -9.11 -22.18
CA GLY A 50 -1.83 -9.38 -22.72
C GLY A 50 -2.95 -9.33 -21.68
N ASP A 51 -2.66 -8.80 -20.51
CA ASP A 51 -3.60 -8.63 -19.40
C ASP A 51 -3.98 -7.14 -19.22
N PHE A 52 -4.60 -6.77 -18.11
CA PHE A 52 -4.93 -5.38 -17.83
C PHE A 52 -4.66 -4.92 -16.39
N LEU A 53 -4.53 -3.61 -16.20
CA LEU A 53 -4.57 -2.94 -14.91
C LEU A 53 -5.62 -1.84 -14.94
N ASP A 54 -6.38 -1.68 -13.87
CA ASP A 54 -7.39 -0.61 -13.77
C ASP A 54 -6.88 0.51 -12.85
N LEU A 55 -6.78 1.72 -13.39
CA LEU A 55 -6.53 2.96 -12.66
C LEU A 55 -7.86 3.67 -12.35
N ASP A 56 -8.02 4.16 -11.13
CA ASP A 56 -9.18 4.94 -10.73
C ASP A 56 -8.74 6.39 -10.43
N PHE A 57 -9.08 7.32 -11.32
CA PHE A 57 -8.76 8.75 -11.17
C PHE A 57 -9.78 9.43 -10.26
N ALA A 58 -9.32 9.99 -9.14
CA ALA A 58 -10.18 10.56 -8.11
C ALA A 58 -10.65 11.98 -8.45
N THR A 59 -11.94 12.24 -8.29
CA THR A 59 -12.54 13.57 -8.20
C THR A 59 -13.19 13.72 -6.84
N VAL A 60 -12.89 14.79 -6.11
CA VAL A 60 -13.52 15.08 -4.82
C VAL A 60 -14.71 16.01 -5.04
N ALA A 61 -15.88 15.63 -4.53
CA ALA A 61 -17.11 16.39 -4.70
C ALA A 61 -16.95 17.84 -4.18
N GLY A 62 -17.35 18.81 -5.00
CA GLY A 62 -17.27 20.24 -4.67
C GLY A 62 -15.88 20.88 -4.83
N ALA A 63 -14.85 20.12 -5.22
CA ALA A 63 -13.52 20.67 -5.50
C ALA A 63 -13.39 21.08 -6.98
N PRO A 64 -12.76 22.24 -7.31
CA PRO A 64 -12.57 22.65 -8.70
C PRO A 64 -11.61 21.72 -9.44
N PRO A 65 -11.60 21.65 -10.78
CA PRO A 65 -10.57 20.89 -11.51
C PRO A 65 -9.14 21.32 -11.13
N LEU A 66 -8.20 20.37 -11.15
CA LEU A 66 -6.76 20.70 -11.02
C LEU A 66 -6.18 21.00 -12.39
N ALA A 67 -5.18 21.87 -12.43
CA ALA A 67 -4.39 22.12 -13.64
C ALA A 67 -3.67 20.84 -14.11
N ASP A 68 -3.32 20.76 -15.39
CA ASP A 68 -2.72 19.56 -15.98
C ASP A 68 -1.36 19.23 -15.36
N ASP A 69 -0.58 20.25 -15.00
CA ASP A 69 0.72 20.19 -14.33
C ASP A 69 0.65 19.98 -12.80
N ALA A 70 -0.55 19.90 -12.23
CA ALA A 70 -0.72 19.63 -10.80
C ALA A 70 -0.09 18.26 -10.43
N PRO A 71 0.61 18.16 -9.29
CA PRO A 71 1.26 16.92 -8.88
C PRO A 71 0.29 15.74 -8.86
N LEU A 72 0.78 14.55 -9.20
CA LEU A 72 -0.01 13.33 -9.28
C LEU A 72 0.51 12.32 -8.26
N ALA A 73 -0.35 11.82 -7.37
CA ALA A 73 -0.01 10.75 -6.44
C ALA A 73 -0.69 9.44 -6.81
N LEU A 74 0.11 8.41 -7.10
CA LEU A 74 -0.36 7.05 -7.29
C LEU A 74 -0.53 6.36 -5.92
N ILE A 75 -1.75 5.94 -5.60
CA ILE A 75 -2.09 5.22 -4.36
C ILE A 75 -2.06 3.72 -4.63
N VAL A 76 -1.25 2.99 -3.86
CA VAL A 76 -1.08 1.54 -3.92
C VAL A 76 -1.70 0.92 -2.67
N HIS A 77 -2.82 0.22 -2.84
CA HIS A 77 -3.59 -0.34 -1.73
C HIS A 77 -2.92 -1.56 -1.09
N GLY A 78 -3.38 -1.96 0.10
CA GLY A 78 -2.93 -3.17 0.79
C GLY A 78 -3.52 -4.47 0.24
N LEU A 79 -3.20 -5.59 0.90
CA LEU A 79 -3.68 -6.92 0.54
C LEU A 79 -5.21 -6.96 0.46
N GLU A 80 -5.74 -7.50 -0.64
CA GLU A 80 -7.17 -7.60 -0.96
C GLU A 80 -7.94 -6.27 -0.85
N GLY A 81 -7.22 -5.14 -1.00
CA GLY A 81 -7.80 -3.80 -1.13
C GLY A 81 -8.25 -3.48 -2.56
N SER A 82 -8.59 -2.22 -2.78
CA SER A 82 -8.92 -1.60 -4.07
C SER A 82 -8.97 -0.07 -3.92
N ALA A 83 -9.19 0.65 -5.02
CA ALA A 83 -9.47 2.09 -5.01
C ALA A 83 -10.63 2.49 -4.07
N ARG A 84 -11.58 1.59 -3.82
CA ARG A 84 -12.73 1.83 -2.93
C ARG A 84 -12.45 1.58 -1.46
N SER A 85 -11.21 1.23 -1.09
CA SER A 85 -10.84 1.06 0.31
C SER A 85 -10.92 2.40 1.05
N ALA A 86 -11.47 2.39 2.26
CA ALA A 86 -11.83 3.63 2.95
C ALA A 86 -10.62 4.56 3.19
N TYR A 87 -9.43 4.00 3.46
CA TYR A 87 -8.18 4.76 3.58
C TYR A 87 -7.70 5.34 2.25
N VAL A 88 -7.98 4.69 1.11
CA VAL A 88 -7.66 5.22 -0.23
C VAL A 88 -8.54 6.42 -0.57
N LEU A 89 -9.85 6.31 -0.27
CA LEU A 89 -10.79 7.42 -0.40
C LEU A 89 -10.36 8.61 0.46
N GLU A 90 -10.04 8.38 1.74
CA GLU A 90 -9.61 9.45 2.63
C GLU A 90 -8.27 10.07 2.22
N THR A 91 -7.32 9.26 1.75
CA THR A 91 -6.06 9.76 1.20
C THR A 91 -6.33 10.65 -0.02
N SER A 92 -7.26 10.27 -0.89
CA SER A 92 -7.64 11.07 -2.06
C SER A 92 -8.24 12.43 -1.64
N ARG A 93 -9.04 12.48 -0.58
CA ARG A 93 -9.53 13.75 0.01
C ARG A 93 -8.40 14.58 0.60
N ALA A 94 -7.52 13.96 1.38
CA ALA A 94 -6.40 14.65 2.00
C ALA A 94 -5.44 15.24 0.95
N LEU A 95 -5.11 14.48 -0.10
CA LEU A 95 -4.26 14.94 -1.20
C LEU A 95 -4.86 16.13 -1.95
N ARG A 96 -6.18 16.12 -2.13
CA ARG A 96 -6.91 17.18 -2.81
C ARG A 96 -6.75 18.55 -2.14
N GLU A 97 -6.64 18.59 -0.81
CA GLU A 97 -6.41 19.83 -0.05
C GLU A 97 -5.06 20.48 -0.33
N TYR A 98 -4.10 19.71 -0.85
CA TYR A 98 -2.78 20.19 -1.27
C TYR A 98 -2.68 20.35 -2.79
N GLY A 99 -3.80 20.33 -3.51
CA GLY A 99 -3.81 20.44 -4.97
C GLY A 99 -3.21 19.22 -5.69
N ILE A 100 -3.12 18.06 -5.02
CA ILE A 100 -2.52 16.85 -5.59
C ILE A 100 -3.61 15.97 -6.19
N ARG A 101 -3.43 15.58 -7.46
CA ARG A 101 -4.28 14.64 -8.19
C ARG A 101 -4.05 13.23 -7.66
N ALA A 102 -5.08 12.62 -7.08
CA ALA A 102 -5.00 11.24 -6.62
C ALA A 102 -5.43 10.26 -7.72
N VAL A 103 -4.62 9.23 -7.95
CA VAL A 103 -4.92 8.11 -8.84
C VAL A 103 -4.71 6.83 -8.05
N ALA A 104 -5.70 5.95 -7.98
CA ALA A 104 -5.56 4.67 -7.30
C ALA A 104 -5.25 3.57 -8.30
N MET A 105 -4.17 2.84 -8.08
CA MET A 105 -3.90 1.57 -8.77
C MET A 105 -4.74 0.48 -8.14
N ASN A 106 -5.40 -0.34 -8.94
CA ASN A 106 -5.92 -1.63 -8.49
C ASN A 106 -4.94 -2.74 -8.86
N PHE A 107 -4.50 -3.52 -7.88
CA PHE A 107 -3.75 -4.74 -8.15
C PHE A 107 -4.58 -5.72 -9.00
N ARG A 108 -3.90 -6.64 -9.67
CA ARG A 108 -4.56 -7.67 -10.48
C ARG A 108 -5.60 -8.44 -9.67
N GLY A 109 -6.85 -8.46 -10.13
CA GLY A 109 -7.99 -9.12 -9.52
C GLY A 109 -8.64 -8.31 -8.40
N CYS A 110 -8.24 -7.05 -8.18
CA CYS A 110 -8.80 -6.18 -7.14
C CYS A 110 -9.78 -5.12 -7.66
N SER A 111 -9.93 -4.97 -8.98
CA SER A 111 -10.84 -3.97 -9.55
C SER A 111 -12.29 -4.45 -9.68
N GLY A 112 -12.60 -5.70 -9.32
CA GLY A 112 -13.93 -6.31 -9.44
C GLY A 112 -14.08 -7.23 -10.65
N GLU A 113 -13.07 -7.31 -11.51
CA GLU A 113 -12.97 -8.28 -12.61
C GLU A 113 -11.69 -9.10 -12.45
N PRO A 114 -11.74 -10.44 -12.57
CA PRO A 114 -10.54 -11.26 -12.62
C PRO A 114 -9.70 -10.97 -13.86
N ASN A 115 -8.40 -10.83 -13.66
CA ASN A 115 -7.42 -10.66 -14.72
C ASN A 115 -7.34 -11.84 -15.72
N ARG A 116 -6.91 -11.53 -16.96
CA ARG A 116 -6.78 -12.49 -18.05
C ARG A 116 -5.59 -13.43 -17.86
N ALA A 117 -4.46 -12.93 -17.37
CA ALA A 117 -3.31 -13.79 -17.08
C ALA A 117 -3.60 -14.71 -15.88
N LEU A 118 -2.91 -15.85 -15.83
CA LEU A 118 -3.03 -16.79 -14.71
C LEU A 118 -2.38 -16.24 -13.43
N ARG A 119 -1.35 -15.39 -13.57
CA ARG A 119 -0.64 -14.75 -12.47
C ARG A 119 -1.58 -13.86 -11.63
N PHE A 120 -1.26 -13.71 -10.35
CA PHE A 120 -1.92 -12.77 -9.44
C PHE A 120 -0.96 -11.61 -9.13
N TYR A 121 -1.40 -10.63 -8.35
CA TYR A 121 -0.46 -9.72 -7.70
C TYR A 121 0.15 -10.41 -6.48
N HIS A 122 1.34 -9.97 -6.06
CA HIS A 122 1.99 -10.45 -4.84
C HIS A 122 2.86 -9.33 -4.24
N ALA A 123 3.42 -9.56 -3.05
CA ALA A 123 4.18 -8.55 -2.31
C ALA A 123 5.46 -8.06 -3.02
N GLY A 124 5.95 -8.82 -3.99
CA GLY A 124 7.16 -8.54 -4.74
C GLY A 124 6.91 -7.99 -6.15
N GLU A 125 5.65 -7.79 -6.53
CA GLU A 125 5.26 -7.35 -7.88
C GLU A 125 5.50 -5.84 -8.05
N THR A 126 6.74 -5.47 -8.39
CA THR A 126 7.15 -4.09 -8.66
C THR A 126 7.06 -3.70 -10.13
N GLY A 127 6.80 -4.66 -11.02
CA GLY A 127 6.73 -4.47 -12.47
C GLY A 127 5.45 -3.78 -12.92
N ASP A 128 4.29 -4.22 -12.43
CA ASP A 128 3.01 -3.54 -12.68
C ASP A 128 3.04 -2.08 -12.16
N LEU A 129 3.69 -1.85 -11.01
CA LEU A 129 3.89 -0.51 -10.46
C LEU A 129 4.78 0.35 -11.38
N GLU A 130 5.94 -0.15 -11.82
CA GLU A 130 6.82 0.55 -12.76
C GLU A 130 6.06 0.93 -14.04
N PHE A 131 5.36 -0.04 -14.64
CA PHE A 131 4.64 0.16 -15.88
C PHE A 131 3.63 1.32 -15.79
N LEU A 132 2.87 1.37 -14.68
CA LEU A 132 1.92 2.46 -14.46
C LEU A 132 2.60 3.79 -14.17
N LEU A 133 3.74 3.80 -13.46
CA LEU A 133 4.50 5.02 -13.21
C LEU A 133 5.08 5.60 -14.51
N ASP A 134 5.63 4.76 -15.39
CA ASP A 134 6.11 5.19 -16.71
C ASP A 134 4.97 5.73 -17.59
N LEU A 135 3.81 5.06 -17.61
CA LEU A 135 2.63 5.52 -18.33
C LEU A 135 2.14 6.88 -17.81
N LEU A 136 2.08 7.07 -16.49
CA LEU A 136 1.64 8.32 -15.89
C LEU A 136 2.66 9.43 -16.15
N ALA A 137 3.95 9.14 -16.04
CA ALA A 137 5.02 10.09 -16.35
C ALA A 137 5.00 10.51 -17.83
N SER A 138 4.69 9.61 -18.77
CA SER A 138 4.60 9.98 -20.19
C SER A 138 3.37 10.83 -20.51
N ARG A 139 2.27 10.65 -19.77
CA ARG A 139 1.02 11.39 -19.98
C ARG A 139 1.01 12.76 -19.30
N TYR A 140 1.70 12.88 -18.17
CA TYR A 140 1.81 14.10 -17.38
C TYR A 140 3.28 14.48 -17.20
N PRO A 141 4.01 14.82 -18.29
CA PRO A 141 5.45 15.04 -18.26
C PRO A 141 5.87 16.19 -17.34
N ASP A 142 4.99 17.19 -17.17
CA ASP A 142 5.25 18.38 -16.35
C ASP A 142 4.74 18.24 -14.90
N ALA A 143 3.99 17.18 -14.59
CA ALA A 143 3.45 16.95 -13.25
C ALA A 143 4.43 16.15 -12.38
N PRO A 144 4.77 16.61 -11.17
CA PRO A 144 5.54 15.80 -10.22
C PRO A 144 4.79 14.51 -9.88
N LEU A 145 5.42 13.36 -10.14
CA LEU A 145 4.85 12.05 -9.81
C LEU A 145 5.21 11.66 -8.37
N LEU A 146 4.21 11.27 -7.60
CA LEU A 146 4.28 10.95 -6.17
C LEU A 146 3.65 9.58 -5.93
N ALA A 147 3.87 9.00 -4.76
CA ALA A 147 3.22 7.72 -4.40
C ALA A 147 2.82 7.63 -2.93
N VAL A 148 1.75 6.91 -2.65
CA VAL A 148 1.36 6.50 -1.30
C VAL A 148 1.07 4.99 -1.30
N GLY A 149 1.79 4.23 -0.49
CA GLY A 149 1.59 2.79 -0.33
C GLY A 149 1.05 2.45 1.06
N PHE A 150 0.13 1.49 1.13
CA PHE A 150 -0.43 0.99 2.38
C PHE A 150 -0.18 -0.51 2.55
N SER A 151 0.30 -0.95 3.71
CA SER A 151 0.47 -2.38 4.02
C SER A 151 1.29 -3.09 2.94
N LEU A 152 0.74 -4.14 2.32
CA LEU A 152 1.34 -4.82 1.16
C LEU A 152 1.77 -3.86 0.04
N GLY A 153 0.93 -2.86 -0.29
CA GLY A 153 1.26 -1.84 -1.28
C GLY A 153 2.41 -0.93 -0.85
N ALA A 154 2.57 -0.72 0.46
CA ALA A 154 3.73 -0.01 1.01
C ALA A 154 5.00 -0.85 0.86
N ASN A 155 4.94 -2.17 1.09
CA ASN A 155 6.06 -3.07 0.82
C ASN A 155 6.47 -3.03 -0.66
N VAL A 156 5.51 -3.18 -1.58
CA VAL A 156 5.77 -3.10 -3.03
C VAL A 156 6.41 -1.76 -3.39
N LEU A 157 5.90 -0.65 -2.85
CA LEU A 157 6.43 0.69 -3.09
C LEU A 157 7.87 0.86 -2.58
N ILE A 158 8.17 0.46 -1.34
CA ILE A 158 9.52 0.56 -0.77
C ILE A 158 10.50 -0.31 -1.55
N LYS A 159 10.12 -1.56 -1.87
CA LYS A 159 10.93 -2.45 -2.68
C LYS A 159 11.25 -1.83 -4.05
N HIS A 160 10.22 -1.33 -4.75
CA HIS A 160 10.39 -0.66 -6.04
C HIS A 160 11.34 0.54 -5.95
N LEU A 161 11.18 1.40 -4.93
CA LEU A 161 12.03 2.57 -4.75
C LEU A 161 13.50 2.20 -4.51
N GLY A 162 13.77 1.12 -3.77
CA GLY A 162 15.14 0.64 -3.58
C GLY A 162 15.72 -0.08 -4.80
N GLU A 163 14.91 -0.82 -5.57
CA GLU A 163 15.35 -1.43 -6.83
C GLU A 163 15.74 -0.38 -7.88
N ARG A 164 15.00 0.73 -7.92
CA ARG A 164 15.21 1.80 -8.90
C ARG A 164 16.23 2.85 -8.44
N GLY A 165 16.31 3.11 -7.15
CA GLY A 165 17.17 4.17 -6.60
C GLY A 165 16.92 5.51 -7.30
N GLU A 166 17.95 6.10 -7.90
CA GLU A 166 17.86 7.39 -8.61
C GLU A 166 17.06 7.31 -9.93
N ARG A 167 16.81 6.10 -10.45
CA ARG A 167 16.10 5.91 -11.73
C ARG A 167 14.58 5.97 -11.60
N THR A 168 14.05 6.00 -10.37
CA THR A 168 12.59 6.05 -10.18
C THR A 168 12.01 7.36 -10.73
N ARG A 169 10.78 7.27 -11.27
CA ARG A 169 9.99 8.44 -11.67
C ARG A 169 9.39 9.18 -10.47
N ILE A 170 9.33 8.53 -9.31
CA ILE A 170 8.68 9.07 -8.12
C ILE A 170 9.55 10.15 -7.49
N ARG A 171 9.00 11.36 -7.33
CA ARG A 171 9.66 12.50 -6.72
C ARG A 171 9.66 12.46 -5.19
N ALA A 172 8.61 11.89 -4.59
CA ALA A 172 8.48 11.63 -3.16
C ALA A 172 7.38 10.59 -2.89
N ALA A 173 7.51 9.86 -1.78
CA ALA A 173 6.56 8.81 -1.42
C ALA A 173 6.18 8.80 0.07
N VAL A 174 5.09 8.11 0.39
CA VAL A 174 4.68 7.80 1.76
C VAL A 174 4.36 6.32 1.85
N ALA A 175 4.84 5.64 2.88
CA ALA A 175 4.61 4.23 3.11
C ALA A 175 4.01 4.04 4.52
N VAL A 176 2.79 3.51 4.60
CA VAL A 176 2.02 3.39 5.83
C VAL A 176 1.86 1.91 6.22
N SER A 177 2.19 1.58 7.47
CA SER A 177 2.08 0.22 8.04
C SER A 177 2.87 -0.82 7.22
N VAL A 178 4.16 -0.60 7.00
CA VAL A 178 4.98 -1.39 6.07
C VAL A 178 5.35 -2.75 6.68
N PRO A 179 5.02 -3.89 6.04
CA PRO A 179 5.54 -5.19 6.44
C PRO A 179 6.95 -5.39 5.84
N TYR A 180 7.97 -4.83 6.49
CA TYR A 180 9.37 -4.87 6.01
C TYR A 180 9.93 -6.29 5.84
N ASP A 181 9.43 -7.24 6.64
CA ASP A 181 9.74 -8.66 6.59
C ASP A 181 8.41 -9.44 6.55
N LEU A 182 8.12 -10.01 5.38
CA LEU A 182 6.85 -10.70 5.11
C LEU A 182 6.76 -12.02 5.90
N GLY A 183 7.89 -12.72 6.07
CA GLY A 183 7.93 -13.99 6.79
C GLY A 183 7.65 -13.79 8.27
N ARG A 184 8.32 -12.81 8.90
CA ARG A 184 8.05 -12.43 10.31
C ARG A 184 6.64 -11.89 10.51
N GLY A 185 6.13 -11.12 9.55
CA GLY A 185 4.74 -10.66 9.56
C GLY A 185 3.74 -11.82 9.56
N SER A 186 3.93 -12.81 8.68
CA SER A 186 3.11 -14.04 8.66
C SER A 186 3.18 -14.78 9.99
N ASP A 187 4.38 -14.99 10.53
CA ASP A 187 4.58 -15.72 11.79
C ASP A 187 3.89 -15.02 12.98
N LYS A 188 3.98 -13.69 13.06
CA LYS A 188 3.31 -12.91 14.11
C LYS A 188 1.79 -13.11 14.06
N LEU A 189 1.20 -13.06 12.86
CA LEU A 189 -0.23 -13.25 12.69
C LEU A 189 -0.66 -14.67 13.08
N ASP A 190 0.09 -15.69 12.70
CA ASP A 190 -0.25 -17.08 13.02
C ASP A 190 -0.15 -17.38 14.54
N ARG A 191 0.76 -16.71 15.25
CA ARG A 191 0.93 -16.87 16.71
C ARG A 191 -0.21 -16.29 17.52
N THR A 192 -0.82 -15.17 17.09
CA THR A 192 -1.84 -14.47 17.89
C THR A 192 -3.27 -14.89 17.53
N PHE A 193 -4.18 -14.85 18.50
CA PHE A 193 -5.59 -15.20 18.26
C PHE A 193 -6.23 -14.28 17.21
N MET A 194 -6.10 -12.96 17.39
CA MET A 194 -6.64 -11.98 16.44
C MET A 194 -5.91 -12.02 15.10
N GLY A 195 -4.60 -12.30 15.09
CA GLY A 195 -3.84 -12.51 13.86
C GLY A 195 -4.42 -13.63 13.00
N ARG A 196 -4.73 -14.79 13.59
CA ARG A 196 -5.39 -15.91 12.88
C ARG A 196 -6.78 -15.55 12.34
N VAL A 197 -7.51 -14.63 13.00
CA VAL A 197 -8.79 -14.12 12.48
C VAL A 197 -8.56 -13.29 11.21
N TYR A 198 -7.55 -12.42 11.18
CA TYR A 198 -7.18 -11.68 9.98
C TYR A 198 -6.72 -12.60 8.85
N VAL A 199 -5.83 -13.55 9.14
CA VAL A 199 -5.32 -14.53 8.16
C VAL A 199 -6.48 -15.31 7.54
N ARG A 200 -7.40 -15.82 8.36
CA ARG A 200 -8.59 -16.53 7.86
C ARG A 200 -9.43 -15.67 6.91
N HIS A 201 -9.59 -14.38 7.21
CA HIS A 201 -10.33 -13.44 6.36
C HIS A 201 -9.65 -13.25 5.00
N PHE A 202 -8.34 -13.02 4.96
CA PHE A 202 -7.60 -12.79 3.71
C PHE A 202 -7.39 -14.08 2.90
N VAL A 203 -7.01 -15.19 3.53
CA VAL A 203 -6.84 -16.48 2.85
C VAL A 203 -8.17 -16.98 2.26
N LYS A 204 -9.32 -16.66 2.87
CA LYS A 204 -10.63 -16.92 2.23
C LYS A 204 -10.78 -16.16 0.90
N GLN A 205 -10.39 -14.90 0.84
CA GLN A 205 -10.50 -14.08 -0.38
C GLN A 205 -9.50 -14.54 -1.45
N LEU A 206 -8.26 -14.85 -1.04
CA LEU A 206 -7.23 -15.37 -1.94
C LEU A 206 -7.65 -16.72 -2.57
N ARG A 207 -8.25 -17.62 -1.78
CA ARG A 207 -8.84 -18.86 -2.31
C ARG A 207 -9.98 -18.61 -3.29
N ALA A 208 -10.86 -17.65 -3.00
CA ALA A 208 -11.93 -17.29 -3.93
C ALA A 208 -11.38 -16.75 -5.27
N LYS A 209 -10.27 -15.99 -5.24
CA LYS A 209 -9.57 -15.53 -6.45
C LYS A 209 -8.92 -16.67 -7.22
N PHE A 210 -8.34 -17.63 -6.51
CA PHE A 210 -7.84 -18.87 -7.12
C PHE A 210 -8.99 -19.62 -7.81
N ASP A 211 -10.10 -19.86 -7.12
CA ASP A 211 -11.25 -20.59 -7.65
C ASP A 211 -11.82 -19.89 -8.91
N ALA A 212 -11.85 -18.56 -8.95
CA ALA A 212 -12.26 -17.80 -10.13
C ALA A 212 -11.37 -18.00 -11.37
N LYS A 213 -10.18 -18.56 -11.21
CA LYS A 213 -9.24 -18.91 -12.30
C LYS A 213 -8.92 -20.40 -12.36
N ALA A 214 -9.49 -21.23 -11.49
CA ALA A 214 -9.05 -22.61 -11.29
C ALA A 214 -9.11 -23.44 -12.58
N ASP A 215 -10.19 -23.32 -13.36
CA ASP A 215 -10.34 -24.06 -14.63
C ASP A 215 -9.24 -23.71 -15.64
N ARG A 216 -8.79 -22.45 -15.67
CA ARG A 216 -7.70 -22.02 -16.57
C ARG A 216 -6.32 -22.37 -16.05
N ILE A 217 -6.16 -22.42 -14.72
CA ILE A 217 -4.93 -22.85 -14.07
C ILE A 217 -4.74 -24.35 -14.31
N GLY A 218 -5.83 -25.12 -14.24
CA GLY A 218 -5.85 -26.57 -14.39
C GLY A 218 -4.86 -27.24 -13.43
N ASP A 219 -4.15 -28.22 -13.95
CA ASP A 219 -3.29 -29.16 -13.25
C ASP A 219 -1.93 -28.56 -12.86
N ARG A 220 -1.69 -27.28 -13.21
CA ARG A 220 -0.41 -26.59 -12.98
C ARG A 220 -0.13 -26.35 -11.49
N LEU A 221 -1.19 -26.35 -10.66
CA LEU A 221 -1.11 -26.15 -9.22
C LEU A 221 -1.94 -27.22 -8.50
N ASP A 222 -1.53 -27.54 -7.28
CA ASP A 222 -2.32 -28.39 -6.38
C ASP A 222 -3.53 -27.60 -5.84
N ALA A 223 -4.67 -27.73 -6.52
CA ALA A 223 -5.90 -27.04 -6.18
C ALA A 223 -6.44 -27.44 -4.79
N GLU A 224 -6.23 -28.68 -4.34
CA GLU A 224 -6.67 -29.13 -3.03
C GLU A 224 -5.86 -28.42 -1.94
N ARG A 225 -4.54 -28.40 -2.07
CA ARG A 225 -3.64 -27.71 -1.14
C ARG A 225 -3.95 -26.22 -1.05
N ILE A 226 -4.28 -25.58 -2.17
CA ILE A 226 -4.68 -24.16 -2.19
C ILE A 226 -6.01 -23.94 -1.47
N ARG A 227 -7.04 -24.76 -1.75
CA ARG A 227 -8.37 -24.61 -1.14
C ARG A 227 -8.37 -24.91 0.36
N THR A 228 -7.49 -25.80 0.81
CA THR A 228 -7.38 -26.21 2.22
C THR A 228 -6.43 -25.34 3.04
N ALA A 229 -5.63 -24.47 2.40
CA ALA A 229 -4.73 -23.54 3.06
C ALA A 229 -5.43 -22.68 4.14
N ARG A 230 -4.77 -22.56 5.28
CA ARG A 230 -5.25 -21.87 6.50
C ARG A 230 -4.36 -20.70 6.88
N THR A 231 -3.09 -20.71 6.49
CA THR A 231 -2.13 -19.63 6.73
C THR A 231 -1.74 -18.93 5.43
N PHE A 232 -1.14 -17.73 5.54
CA PHE A 232 -0.53 -17.09 4.37
C PHE A 232 0.59 -17.96 3.81
N ARG A 233 1.46 -18.49 4.67
CA ARG A 233 2.58 -19.35 4.28
C ARG A 233 2.13 -20.58 3.49
N GLU A 234 1.06 -21.25 3.92
CA GLU A 234 0.49 -22.40 3.18
C GLU A 234 -0.06 -21.99 1.81
N PHE A 235 -0.81 -20.88 1.74
CA PHE A 235 -1.35 -20.39 0.48
C PHE A 235 -0.23 -19.94 -0.47
N ASP A 236 0.75 -19.21 0.05
CA ASP A 236 1.87 -18.69 -0.72
C ASP A 236 2.79 -19.82 -1.22
N ASP A 237 2.99 -20.89 -0.44
CA ASP A 237 3.76 -22.05 -0.89
C ASP A 237 3.04 -22.85 -1.99
N ALA A 238 1.70 -22.96 -1.89
CA ALA A 238 0.91 -23.74 -2.82
C ALA A 238 0.56 -22.97 -4.12
N ALA A 239 0.32 -21.67 -4.03
CA ALA A 239 -0.14 -20.83 -5.14
C ALA A 239 0.89 -19.76 -5.54
N THR A 240 1.15 -18.79 -4.67
CA THR A 240 1.91 -17.57 -5.01
C THR A 240 3.31 -17.91 -5.51
N SER A 241 4.05 -18.72 -4.77
CA SER A 241 5.41 -19.11 -5.14
C SER A 241 5.47 -19.82 -6.49
N ARG A 242 4.60 -20.81 -6.69
CA ARG A 242 4.52 -21.64 -7.90
C ARG A 242 4.12 -20.85 -9.14
N LEU A 243 3.12 -19.96 -9.03
CA LEU A 243 2.68 -19.13 -10.14
C LEU A 243 3.71 -18.09 -10.57
N HIS A 244 4.61 -17.72 -9.67
CA HIS A 244 5.55 -16.61 -9.86
C HIS A 244 7.03 -17.05 -9.89
N GLY A 245 7.29 -18.37 -9.92
CA GLY A 245 8.64 -18.91 -10.09
C GLY A 245 9.55 -18.75 -8.87
N PHE A 246 8.97 -18.72 -7.67
CA PHE A 246 9.72 -18.79 -6.40
C PHE A 246 9.86 -20.25 -5.94
N ASP A 247 10.96 -20.55 -5.25
CA ASP A 247 11.19 -21.86 -4.63
C ASP A 247 10.49 -21.96 -3.26
N GLY A 248 9.16 -21.96 -3.28
CA GLY A 248 8.32 -22.01 -2.09
C GLY A 248 8.12 -20.66 -1.37
N ALA A 249 7.43 -20.69 -0.24
CA ALA A 249 7.04 -19.48 0.49
C ALA A 249 8.24 -18.71 1.07
N GLU A 250 9.29 -19.39 1.56
CA GLU A 250 10.46 -18.71 2.13
C GLU A 250 11.26 -17.95 1.06
N ASP A 251 11.45 -18.54 -0.11
CA ASP A 251 12.10 -17.85 -1.24
C ASP A 251 11.27 -16.63 -1.66
N TYR A 252 9.94 -16.79 -1.75
CA TYR A 252 9.03 -15.67 -2.01
C TYR A 252 9.17 -14.55 -0.98
N TYR A 253 9.14 -14.86 0.31
CA TYR A 253 9.25 -13.84 1.37
C TYR A 253 10.61 -13.16 1.40
N SER A 254 11.69 -13.91 1.26
CA SER A 254 13.05 -13.33 1.25
C SER A 254 13.26 -12.36 0.08
N ARG A 255 12.80 -12.72 -1.12
CA ARG A 255 12.96 -11.90 -2.34
C ARG A 255 11.96 -10.75 -2.43
N SER A 256 10.81 -10.85 -1.75
CA SER A 256 9.73 -9.87 -1.84
C SER A 256 9.68 -8.90 -0.65
N SER A 257 10.38 -9.18 0.44
CA SER A 257 10.45 -8.29 1.60
C SER A 257 11.17 -6.99 1.26
N SER A 258 10.62 -5.86 1.70
CA SER A 258 11.12 -4.53 1.36
C SER A 258 12.24 -4.02 2.26
N GLY A 259 12.43 -4.59 3.46
CA GLY A 259 13.46 -4.18 4.41
C GLY A 259 14.87 -4.03 3.81
N PRO A 260 15.40 -5.05 3.10
CA PRO A 260 16.73 -4.99 2.49
C PRO A 260 16.93 -3.88 1.45
N TYR A 261 15.85 -3.28 0.94
CA TYR A 261 15.89 -2.28 -0.13
C TYR A 261 15.96 -0.84 0.41
N LEU A 262 15.77 -0.62 1.71
CA LEU A 262 15.66 0.71 2.31
C LEU A 262 16.90 1.58 2.09
N LEU A 263 18.10 1.01 2.22
CA LEU A 263 19.37 1.73 2.02
C LEU A 263 19.60 2.18 0.56
N HIS A 264 18.84 1.63 -0.39
CA HIS A 264 18.96 1.97 -1.81
C HIS A 264 18.00 3.06 -2.26
N ILE A 265 17.07 3.50 -1.41
CA ILE A 265 16.14 4.59 -1.71
C ILE A 265 16.89 5.92 -1.85
N ARG A 266 16.58 6.69 -2.89
CA ARG A 266 17.25 7.95 -3.23
C ARG A 266 16.29 9.13 -3.41
N VAL A 267 15.05 9.00 -2.93
CA VAL A 267 14.03 10.06 -2.99
C VAL A 267 13.36 10.20 -1.62
N PRO A 268 12.83 11.38 -1.25
CA PRO A 268 12.13 11.57 0.02
C PRO A 268 11.02 10.55 0.24
N VAL A 269 11.07 9.82 1.35
CA VAL A 269 10.00 8.93 1.78
C VAL A 269 9.64 9.19 3.24
N LEU A 270 8.34 9.29 3.52
CA LEU A 270 7.83 9.23 4.89
C LEU A 270 7.38 7.80 5.23
N LEU A 271 7.97 7.22 6.27
CA LEU A 271 7.60 5.92 6.83
C LEU A 271 6.67 6.15 8.04
N VAL A 272 5.42 5.71 7.95
CA VAL A 272 4.42 5.83 9.01
C VAL A 272 4.18 4.45 9.62
N GLN A 273 4.48 4.28 10.91
CA GLN A 273 4.45 2.98 11.57
C GLN A 273 3.99 3.09 13.02
N ALA A 274 3.17 2.16 13.48
CA ALA A 274 2.77 2.04 14.88
C ALA A 274 3.50 0.86 15.53
N ALA A 275 4.00 1.04 16.75
CA ALA A 275 4.66 -0.03 17.50
C ALA A 275 3.68 -1.15 17.91
N ASP A 276 2.41 -0.81 18.08
CA ASP A 276 1.35 -1.78 18.38
C ASP A 276 0.71 -2.44 17.14
N ASP A 277 1.27 -2.26 15.94
CA ASP A 277 0.71 -2.82 14.70
C ASP A 277 0.51 -4.35 14.80
N PRO A 278 -0.70 -4.89 14.58
CA PRO A 278 -0.96 -6.33 14.72
C PRO A 278 -0.40 -7.19 13.58
N PHE A 279 -0.01 -6.60 12.44
CA PHE A 279 0.52 -7.31 11.28
C PHE A 279 2.04 -7.23 11.18
N VAL A 280 2.65 -6.18 11.73
CA VAL A 280 4.10 -5.97 11.65
C VAL A 280 4.74 -6.19 13.01
N ASP A 281 5.72 -7.07 13.08
CA ASP A 281 6.51 -7.25 14.30
C ASP A 281 7.44 -6.05 14.51
N GLU A 282 7.39 -5.41 15.67
CA GLU A 282 8.27 -4.27 15.97
C GLU A 282 9.75 -4.64 15.82
N SER A 283 10.11 -5.88 16.17
CA SER A 283 11.48 -6.40 16.03
C SER A 283 11.90 -6.66 14.59
N SER A 284 10.97 -6.61 13.62
CA SER A 284 11.29 -6.72 12.19
C SER A 284 11.43 -5.37 11.49
N ILE A 285 11.20 -4.25 12.20
CA ILE A 285 11.44 -2.92 11.64
C ILE A 285 12.96 -2.67 11.62
N PRO A 286 13.56 -2.41 10.44
CA PRO A 286 15.00 -2.21 10.29
C PRO A 286 15.41 -0.78 10.69
N HIS A 287 15.26 -0.45 11.98
CA HIS A 287 15.51 0.89 12.53
C HIS A 287 16.91 1.43 12.18
N ALA A 288 17.93 0.57 12.15
CA ALA A 288 19.30 0.97 11.80
C ALA A 288 19.41 1.44 10.33
N ASP A 289 18.83 0.69 9.40
CA ASP A 289 18.85 1.04 7.97
C ASP A 289 18.01 2.29 7.69
N ILE A 290 16.89 2.43 8.40
CA ILE A 290 16.03 3.61 8.33
C ILE A 290 16.80 4.86 8.78
N ALA A 291 17.49 4.78 9.92
CA ALA A 291 18.28 5.90 10.45
C ALA A 291 19.51 6.23 9.58
N ALA A 292 20.09 5.22 8.91
CA ALA A 292 21.26 5.39 8.07
C ALA A 292 20.95 6.03 6.71
N ASN A 293 19.70 5.96 6.22
CA ASN A 293 19.34 6.56 4.94
C ASN A 293 18.77 7.99 5.11
N PRO A 294 19.49 9.04 4.65
CA PRO A 294 19.04 10.42 4.81
C PRO A 294 17.79 10.76 4.00
N PHE A 295 17.35 9.90 3.07
CA PHE A 295 16.13 10.10 2.29
C PHE A 295 14.84 9.67 3.02
N LEU A 296 14.97 9.03 4.18
CA LEU A 296 13.86 8.49 4.95
C LEU A 296 13.53 9.41 6.13
N ALA A 297 12.28 9.80 6.24
CA ALA A 297 11.70 10.43 7.42
C ALA A 297 10.76 9.44 8.10
N THR A 298 10.65 9.52 9.43
CA THR A 298 9.82 8.60 10.22
C THR A 298 8.70 9.33 10.94
N ALA A 299 7.51 8.76 10.91
CA ALA A 299 6.38 9.11 11.75
C ALA A 299 5.97 7.87 12.57
N PHE A 300 6.84 7.52 13.51
CA PHE A 300 6.65 6.35 14.37
C PHE A 300 5.85 6.71 15.61
N THR A 301 4.86 5.90 15.94
CA THR A 301 3.92 6.13 17.04
C THR A 301 3.85 4.89 17.93
N GLU A 302 3.55 5.08 19.22
CA GLU A 302 3.34 3.95 20.14
C GLU A 302 2.08 3.15 19.77
N HIS A 303 1.04 3.89 19.34
CA HIS A 303 -0.25 3.35 19.00
C HIS A 303 -0.67 3.77 17.61
N GLY A 304 -1.50 2.95 16.97
CA GLY A 304 -2.10 3.28 15.68
C GLY A 304 -2.73 2.08 14.99
N GLY A 305 -2.41 0.86 15.42
CA GLY A 305 -2.82 -0.36 14.73
C GLY A 305 -2.29 -0.41 13.29
N HIS A 306 -2.86 -1.31 12.48
CA HIS A 306 -2.49 -1.49 11.08
C HIS A 306 -3.40 -0.63 10.19
N VAL A 307 -2.85 0.40 9.55
CA VAL A 307 -3.61 1.35 8.70
C VAL A 307 -4.79 2.01 9.47
N GLY A 308 -4.69 2.06 10.80
CA GLY A 308 -5.68 2.66 11.69
C GLY A 308 -5.46 4.16 11.81
N PHE A 309 -4.52 4.56 12.66
CA PHE A 309 -4.09 5.94 12.92
C PHE A 309 -5.26 6.94 13.10
N ILE A 310 -6.30 6.52 13.82
CA ILE A 310 -7.51 7.31 14.07
C ILE A 310 -7.33 8.10 15.36
N THR A 311 -7.56 9.41 15.28
CA THR A 311 -7.59 10.35 16.40
C THR A 311 -8.94 11.10 16.43
N GLY A 312 -9.08 12.03 17.37
CA GLY A 312 -10.29 12.83 17.52
C GLY A 312 -11.43 12.13 18.28
N SER A 313 -12.61 12.73 18.20
CA SER A 313 -13.81 12.31 18.94
C SER A 313 -14.72 11.43 18.07
N PRO A 314 -15.67 10.66 18.64
CA PRO A 314 -16.58 9.84 17.85
C PRO A 314 -17.39 10.62 16.81
N ARG A 315 -17.73 11.89 17.10
CA ARG A 315 -18.49 12.77 16.19
C ARG A 315 -17.64 13.44 15.12
N ARG A 316 -16.34 13.54 15.37
CA ARG A 316 -15.34 14.17 14.48
C ARG A 316 -14.07 13.32 14.53
N PRO A 317 -14.12 12.09 13.96
CA PRO A 317 -12.93 11.28 13.82
C PRO A 317 -11.97 11.98 12.87
N TRP A 318 -10.67 11.77 13.08
CA TRP A 318 -9.62 12.32 12.25
C TRP A 318 -8.61 11.23 11.88
N PHE A 319 -8.20 11.20 10.62
CA PHE A 319 -7.40 10.13 10.03
C PHE A 319 -5.97 10.63 9.85
N TRP A 320 -5.14 10.41 10.86
CA TRP A 320 -3.88 11.10 11.00
C TRP A 320 -2.86 10.71 9.92
N ALA A 321 -2.74 9.42 9.59
CA ALA A 321 -1.75 8.95 8.61
C ALA A 321 -1.99 9.52 7.21
N GLU A 322 -3.24 9.56 6.75
CA GLU A 322 -3.61 10.13 5.43
C GLU A 322 -3.30 11.62 5.34
N ARG A 323 -3.50 12.34 6.45
CA ARG A 323 -3.25 13.79 6.53
C ARG A 323 -1.76 14.09 6.56
N GLU A 324 -0.99 13.31 7.30
CA GLU A 324 0.47 13.42 7.30
C GLU A 324 1.06 13.00 5.94
N ALA A 325 0.46 12.01 5.27
CA ALA A 325 0.85 11.63 3.92
C ALA A 325 0.68 12.80 2.94
N ALA A 326 -0.52 13.42 2.93
CA ALA A 326 -0.78 14.57 2.07
C ALA A 326 0.11 15.78 2.42
N ARG A 327 0.31 16.06 3.71
CA ARG A 327 1.17 17.16 4.18
C ARG A 327 2.63 16.97 3.78
N PHE A 328 3.14 15.75 3.89
CA PHE A 328 4.50 15.42 3.48
C PHE A 328 4.67 15.63 1.97
N LEU A 329 3.76 15.07 1.18
CA LEU A 329 3.81 15.17 -0.27
C LEU A 329 3.65 16.61 -0.77
N GLY A 330 2.73 17.38 -0.21
CA GLY A 330 2.57 18.81 -0.52
C GLY A 330 3.83 19.62 -0.22
N ALA A 331 4.50 19.35 0.91
CA ALA A 331 5.77 20.00 1.26
C ALA A 331 6.91 19.66 0.27
N GLN A 332 6.89 18.47 -0.34
CA GLN A 332 7.88 18.07 -1.36
C GLN A 332 7.63 18.73 -2.72
N THR A 333 6.38 19.11 -3.03
CA THR A 333 6.00 19.76 -4.28
C THR A 333 5.82 21.28 -4.17
N GLY A 334 6.08 21.87 -3.00
CA GLY A 334 5.92 23.31 -2.78
C GLY A 334 4.46 23.77 -2.70
N HIS A 335 3.52 22.84 -2.59
CA HIS A 335 2.09 23.14 -2.43
C HIS A 335 1.75 23.17 -0.94
N THR A 336 1.29 24.32 -0.45
CA THR A 336 0.68 24.45 0.87
C THR A 336 -0.81 24.13 0.79
N SER A 337 -1.41 23.66 1.89
CA SER A 337 -2.87 23.45 1.97
C SER A 337 -3.60 24.69 1.45
N ALA A 338 -4.57 24.48 0.55
CA ALA A 338 -5.46 25.53 0.06
C ALA A 338 -6.38 26.07 1.17
#